data_AF-A0A3D8VEE1-F1
#
_entry.id   AF-A0A3D8VEE1-F1
#
_cell.length_a   1.000
_cell.length_b   1.000
_cell.length_c   1.000
_cell.angle_alpha   90.00
_cell.angle_beta   90.00
_cell.angle_gamma   90.00
#
_symmetry.space_group_name_H-M   'P 1'
#
loop_
_entity.id
_entity.type
_entity.pdbx_description
1 polymer ?
#
loop_
_entity_poly.entity_id
_entity_poly.type
_entity_poly.pdbx_seq_one_letter_code
_entity_poly.pdbx_strand_id
1 'polypeptide(L)'
;MQSDAMDARSIISKNHPASGEFETTSFRSRLYEDATWSQDEYWKVEWALFQLAAAADSDAELRWRVFRLFSATVSLFVAHYDPKDIYVMDGIDAEGLLEARERFDLVFEGFFSQQMPDVRSWPIADVRLGRPAAGLLMSAYEPKRTSGFPRCAYCLCFRRPPLAVSIGSSAPRARFLMVGIGALLLWGALVYAYVAFALNVAGRANIFIASALLLAVCVGFLWAGLPLFGEQAGASRVIGRILIAPLASAVWVLMLTLVGIPFHLAIGGTL
;
A
#
# COMPACT_ATOMS: atom_id res chain seq x y z
N MET A 1 -8.28 -42.56 19.51
CA MET A 1 -8.44 -41.10 19.35
C MET A 1 -7.27 -40.59 18.54
N GLN A 2 -7.47 -40.37 17.23
CA GLN A 2 -6.54 -39.54 16.47
C GLN A 2 -6.63 -38.15 17.09
N SER A 3 -5.53 -37.67 17.63
CA SER A 3 -5.38 -36.24 17.91
C SER A 3 -5.55 -35.55 16.57
N ASP A 4 -6.69 -34.92 16.35
CA ASP A 4 -6.91 -34.03 15.21
C ASP A 4 -5.84 -32.95 15.27
N ALA A 5 -4.72 -33.19 14.59
CA ALA A 5 -3.68 -32.21 14.43
C ALA A 5 -4.34 -31.02 13.72
N MET A 6 -4.36 -29.86 14.38
CA MET A 6 -4.88 -28.64 13.79
C MET A 6 -4.22 -28.42 12.43
N ASP A 7 -4.97 -28.48 11.34
CA ASP A 7 -4.44 -28.19 10.01
C ASP A 7 -4.39 -26.67 9.80
N ALA A 8 -3.19 -26.15 9.57
CA ALA A 8 -2.96 -24.72 9.36
C ALA A 8 -3.70 -24.19 8.12
N ARG A 9 -3.81 -24.99 7.04
CA ARG A 9 -4.55 -24.58 5.84
C ARG A 9 -6.04 -24.46 6.12
N SER A 10 -6.63 -25.45 6.80
CA SER A 10 -8.03 -25.39 7.20
C SER A 10 -8.33 -24.19 8.10
N ILE A 11 -7.45 -23.81 9.04
CA ILE A 11 -7.65 -22.60 9.87
C ILE A 11 -7.79 -21.34 9.01
N ILE A 12 -6.93 -21.16 8.00
CA ILE A 12 -7.02 -20.01 7.09
C ILE A 12 -8.30 -20.10 6.24
N SER A 13 -8.65 -21.28 5.75
CA SER A 13 -9.90 -21.49 4.99
C SER A 13 -11.14 -21.12 5.81
N LYS A 14 -11.22 -21.54 7.08
CA LYS A 14 -12.32 -21.20 8.00
C LYS A 14 -12.53 -19.70 8.20
N ASN A 15 -11.50 -18.89 7.99
CA ASN A 15 -11.53 -17.43 8.08
C ASN A 15 -11.81 -16.73 6.73
N HIS A 16 -11.99 -17.48 5.64
CA HIS A 16 -12.21 -16.92 4.31
C HIS A 16 -13.66 -17.15 3.84
N PRO A 17 -14.49 -16.10 3.69
CA PRO A 17 -15.93 -16.25 3.39
C PRO A 17 -16.27 -16.99 2.11
N ALA A 18 -15.38 -16.97 1.11
CA ALA A 18 -15.59 -17.69 -0.15
C ALA A 18 -15.08 -19.14 -0.11
N SER A 19 -14.55 -19.60 1.04
CA SER A 19 -14.19 -21.00 1.21
C SER A 19 -15.43 -21.82 1.56
N GLY A 20 -15.49 -23.07 1.09
CA GLY A 20 -16.52 -24.02 1.53
C GLY A 20 -16.36 -24.46 2.99
N GLU A 21 -15.31 -24.00 3.68
CA GLU A 21 -15.00 -24.32 5.08
C GLU A 21 -15.25 -23.13 6.01
N PHE A 22 -15.81 -22.02 5.52
CA PHE A 22 -16.01 -20.82 6.32
C PHE A 22 -16.85 -21.13 7.57
N GLU A 23 -16.32 -20.75 8.74
CA GLU A 23 -17.01 -20.94 10.02
C GLU A 23 -17.49 -19.62 10.57
N THR A 24 -18.76 -19.57 10.99
CA THR A 24 -19.37 -18.39 11.63
C THR A 24 -18.77 -18.10 13.00
N THR A 25 -18.05 -19.06 13.58
CA THR A 25 -17.31 -18.90 14.84
C THR A 25 -15.85 -18.53 14.64
N SER A 26 -15.36 -18.39 13.40
CA SER A 26 -13.97 -18.04 13.09
C SER A 26 -13.60 -16.63 13.57
N PHE A 27 -12.30 -16.35 13.71
CA PHE A 27 -11.79 -15.02 14.04
C PHE A 27 -12.38 -13.94 13.12
N ARG A 28 -12.35 -14.18 11.80
CA ARG A 28 -12.88 -13.24 10.81
C ARG A 28 -14.36 -12.98 10.98
N SER A 29 -15.15 -14.03 11.23
CA SER A 29 -16.59 -13.90 11.40
C SER A 29 -16.94 -13.12 12.67
N ARG A 30 -16.36 -13.49 13.81
CA ARG A 30 -16.57 -12.78 15.09
C ARG A 30 -16.17 -11.31 15.00
N LEU A 31 -15.05 -11.04 14.34
CA LEU A 31 -14.59 -9.67 14.17
C LEU A 31 -15.54 -8.88 13.26
N TYR A 32 -16.00 -9.45 12.15
CA TYR A 32 -16.82 -8.69 11.19
C TYR A 32 -18.29 -8.57 11.59
N GLU A 33 -18.91 -9.66 12.06
CA GLU A 33 -20.35 -9.74 12.37
C GLU A 33 -20.66 -9.27 13.80
N ASP A 34 -19.87 -9.73 14.77
CA ASP A 34 -20.11 -9.45 16.20
C ASP A 34 -19.26 -8.28 16.73
N ALA A 35 -18.46 -7.66 15.87
CA ALA A 35 -17.47 -6.65 16.22
C ALA A 35 -16.58 -7.05 17.41
N THR A 36 -16.34 -8.35 17.63
CA THR A 36 -15.68 -8.85 18.84
C THR A 36 -14.26 -9.32 18.55
N TRP A 37 -13.27 -8.77 19.26
CA TRP A 37 -11.90 -9.26 19.23
C TRP A 37 -11.77 -10.53 20.08
N SER A 38 -11.74 -11.69 19.42
CA SER A 38 -11.51 -12.97 20.09
C SER A 38 -10.04 -13.36 20.04
N GLN A 39 -9.33 -13.13 21.15
CA GLN A 39 -7.90 -13.41 21.27
C GLN A 39 -7.56 -14.87 20.97
N ASP A 40 -8.38 -15.82 21.44
CA ASP A 40 -8.16 -17.26 21.21
C ASP A 40 -8.28 -17.63 19.72
N GLU A 41 -9.27 -17.09 19.01
CA GLU A 41 -9.42 -17.35 17.57
C GLU A 41 -8.29 -16.68 16.77
N TYR A 42 -7.87 -15.48 17.18
CA TYR A 42 -6.71 -14.82 16.58
C TYR A 42 -5.43 -15.65 16.75
N TRP A 43 -5.18 -16.22 17.94
CA TRP A 43 -4.01 -17.06 18.17
C TRP A 43 -3.97 -18.30 17.26
N LYS A 44 -5.11 -18.88 16.90
CA LYS A 44 -5.16 -19.97 15.92
C LYS A 44 -4.70 -19.51 14.54
N VAL A 45 -5.15 -18.33 14.11
CA VAL A 45 -4.72 -17.72 12.84
C VAL A 45 -3.22 -17.45 12.87
N GLU A 46 -2.72 -16.81 13.92
CA GLU A 46 -1.29 -16.54 14.09
C GLU A 46 -0.48 -17.83 14.02
N TRP A 47 -0.86 -18.85 14.79
CA TRP A 47 -0.22 -20.17 14.78
C TRP A 47 -0.20 -20.76 13.37
N ALA A 48 -1.33 -20.70 12.64
CA ALA A 48 -1.41 -21.19 11.27
C ALA A 48 -0.42 -20.47 10.35
N LEU A 49 -0.26 -19.15 10.49
CA LEU A 49 0.71 -18.38 9.71
C LEU A 49 2.15 -18.80 10.01
N PHE A 50 2.51 -19.06 11.27
CA PHE A 50 3.84 -19.59 11.62
C PHE A 50 4.12 -20.95 10.98
N GLN A 51 3.13 -21.85 10.97
CA GLN A 51 3.28 -23.16 10.34
C GLN A 51 3.39 -23.06 8.82
N LEU A 52 2.57 -22.20 8.20
CA LEU A 52 2.54 -22.02 6.76
C LEU A 52 3.77 -21.26 6.24
N ALA A 53 4.35 -20.35 7.02
CA ALA A 53 5.60 -19.68 6.68
C ALA A 53 6.82 -20.62 6.77
N ALA A 54 6.76 -21.64 7.63
CA ALA A 54 7.81 -22.66 7.72
C ALA A 54 7.73 -23.67 6.56
N ALA A 55 6.57 -23.81 5.92
CA ALA A 55 6.38 -24.67 4.77
C ALA A 55 6.86 -23.96 3.49
N ALA A 56 7.78 -24.60 2.74
CA ALA A 56 8.39 -24.01 1.55
C ALA A 56 7.41 -23.72 0.38
N ASP A 57 6.22 -24.34 0.39
CA ASP A 57 5.27 -24.34 -0.73
C ASP A 57 3.92 -23.73 -0.36
N SER A 58 3.91 -22.42 -0.10
CA SER A 58 2.65 -21.68 -0.04
C SER A 58 2.13 -21.41 -1.47
N ASP A 59 1.04 -22.07 -1.85
CA ASP A 59 0.39 -21.82 -3.13
C ASP A 59 -0.18 -20.38 -3.20
N ALA A 60 -0.43 -19.90 -4.42
CA ALA A 60 -0.89 -18.53 -4.65
C ALA A 60 -2.29 -18.27 -4.05
N GLU A 61 -3.14 -19.29 -4.02
CA GLU A 61 -4.50 -19.23 -3.50
C GLU A 61 -4.51 -19.00 -1.99
N LEU A 62 -3.69 -19.75 -1.25
CA LEU A 62 -3.50 -19.60 0.19
C LEU A 62 -2.98 -18.19 0.52
N ARG A 63 -1.96 -17.71 -0.19
CA ARG A 63 -1.42 -16.35 -0.01
C ARG A 63 -2.48 -15.29 -0.26
N TRP A 64 -3.32 -15.48 -1.28
CA TRP A 64 -4.45 -14.60 -1.55
C TRP A 64 -5.47 -14.60 -0.40
N ARG A 65 -5.82 -15.77 0.16
CA ARG A 65 -6.73 -15.86 1.33
C ARG A 65 -6.16 -15.15 2.56
N VAL A 66 -4.87 -15.35 2.86
CA VAL A 66 -4.19 -14.65 3.96
C VAL A 66 -4.21 -13.14 3.74
N PHE A 67 -3.93 -12.68 2.51
CA PHE A 67 -4.00 -11.25 2.17
C PHE A 67 -5.41 -10.67 2.35
N ARG A 68 -6.45 -11.42 1.98
CA ARG A 68 -7.84 -11.00 2.19
C ARG A 68 -8.17 -10.88 3.68
N LEU A 69 -7.69 -11.80 4.51
CA LEU A 69 -7.85 -11.73 5.96
C LEU A 69 -7.12 -10.51 6.54
N PHE A 70 -5.87 -10.27 6.11
CA PHE A 70 -5.08 -9.10 6.49
C PHE A 70 -5.79 -7.80 6.16
N SER A 71 -6.06 -7.57 4.87
CA SER A 71 -6.64 -6.32 4.37
C SER A 71 -7.98 -6.02 5.04
N ALA A 72 -8.82 -7.05 5.20
CA ALA A 72 -10.13 -6.85 5.76
C ALA A 72 -10.11 -6.61 7.27
N THR A 73 -9.07 -7.07 7.99
CA THR A 73 -8.90 -6.80 9.43
C THR A 73 -8.31 -5.40 9.66
N VAL A 74 -7.33 -4.99 8.84
CA VAL A 74 -6.76 -3.63 8.88
C VAL A 74 -7.83 -2.57 8.63
N SER A 75 -8.74 -2.80 7.68
CA SER A 75 -9.87 -1.88 7.47
C SER A 75 -10.77 -1.72 8.70
N LEU A 76 -10.98 -2.79 9.47
CA LEU A 76 -11.78 -2.74 10.70
C LEU A 76 -11.04 -2.00 11.83
N PHE A 77 -9.71 -2.15 11.93
CA PHE A 77 -8.92 -1.30 12.83
C PHE A 77 -9.09 0.18 12.47
N VAL A 78 -8.99 0.53 11.19
CA VAL A 78 -9.17 1.92 10.75
C VAL A 78 -10.57 2.44 11.06
N ALA A 79 -11.60 1.63 10.79
CA ALA A 79 -12.99 1.97 11.13
C ALA A 79 -13.16 2.23 12.63
N HIS A 80 -12.62 1.35 13.49
CA HIS A 80 -12.66 1.52 14.94
C HIS A 80 -12.02 2.83 15.43
N TYR A 81 -10.90 3.23 14.81
CA TYR A 81 -10.20 4.46 15.19
C TYR A 81 -10.85 5.74 14.64
N ASP A 82 -11.78 5.65 13.67
CA ASP A 82 -12.48 6.82 13.15
C ASP A 82 -13.68 7.16 14.05
N PRO A 83 -13.68 8.32 14.73
CA PRO A 83 -14.80 8.72 15.58
C PRO A 83 -16.11 8.98 14.82
N LYS A 84 -16.09 8.97 13.48
CA LYS A 84 -17.27 9.11 12.63
C LYS A 84 -17.83 7.77 12.16
N ASP A 85 -17.09 6.68 12.32
CA ASP A 85 -17.58 5.34 12.01
C ASP A 85 -18.43 4.83 13.18
N ILE A 86 -19.38 3.96 12.86
CA ILE A 86 -20.25 3.31 13.85
C ILE A 86 -19.65 2.00 14.36
N TYR A 87 -18.58 1.52 13.74
CA TYR A 87 -17.95 0.27 14.07
C TYR A 87 -17.05 0.39 15.31
N VAL A 88 -17.41 -0.30 16.40
CA VAL A 88 -16.66 -0.36 17.66
C VAL A 88 -16.32 -1.82 17.96
N MET A 89 -15.06 -2.09 18.29
CA MET A 89 -14.58 -3.43 18.59
C MET A 89 -14.72 -3.68 20.08
N ASP A 90 -15.42 -4.75 20.42
CA ASP A 90 -15.63 -5.21 21.78
C ASP A 90 -14.60 -6.27 22.17
N GLY A 91 -14.44 -6.50 23.48
CA GLY A 91 -13.55 -7.54 24.03
C GLY A 91 -12.08 -7.15 24.12
N ILE A 92 -11.72 -5.91 23.79
CA ILE A 92 -10.36 -5.38 23.91
C ILE A 92 -10.39 -3.90 24.31
N ASP A 93 -9.49 -3.47 25.20
CA ASP A 93 -9.35 -2.06 25.57
C ASP A 93 -8.48 -1.31 24.56
N ALA A 94 -8.44 0.03 24.63
CA ALA A 94 -7.73 0.85 23.66
C ALA A 94 -6.20 0.60 23.63
N GLU A 95 -5.60 0.27 24.78
CA GLU A 95 -4.18 -0.08 24.88
C GLU A 95 -3.93 -1.44 24.22
N GLY A 96 -4.73 -2.46 24.57
CA GLY A 96 -4.67 -3.78 23.98
C GLY A 96 -4.95 -3.78 22.47
N LEU A 97 -5.85 -2.91 21.99
CA LEU A 97 -6.15 -2.81 20.57
C LEU A 97 -4.96 -2.28 19.76
N LEU A 98 -4.20 -1.34 20.34
CA LEU A 98 -2.98 -0.84 19.75
C LEU A 98 -1.92 -1.95 19.68
N GLU A 99 -1.71 -2.68 20.77
CA GLU A 99 -0.77 -3.82 20.82
C GLU A 99 -1.18 -4.95 19.86
N ALA A 100 -2.48 -5.27 19.81
CA ALA A 100 -3.04 -6.28 18.91
C ALA A 100 -2.83 -5.89 17.45
N ARG A 101 -3.03 -4.62 17.09
CA ARG A 101 -2.77 -4.11 15.74
C ARG A 101 -1.29 -4.23 15.38
N GLU A 102 -0.38 -3.78 16.24
CA GLU A 102 1.06 -3.85 15.98
C GLU A 102 1.53 -5.30 15.79
N ARG A 103 1.06 -6.21 16.64
CA ARG A 103 1.33 -7.64 16.52
C ARG A 103 0.75 -8.20 15.23
N PHE A 104 -0.50 -7.85 14.91
CA PHE A 104 -1.18 -8.28 13.69
C PHE A 104 -0.37 -7.88 12.45
N ASP A 105 0.01 -6.61 12.34
CA ASP A 105 0.81 -6.11 11.22
C ASP A 105 2.13 -6.89 11.09
N LEU A 106 2.87 -7.05 12.19
CA LEU A 106 4.18 -7.71 12.18
C LEU A 106 4.12 -9.23 11.88
N VAL A 107 3.11 -9.94 12.37
CA VAL A 107 2.90 -11.37 12.07
C VAL A 107 2.61 -11.56 10.57
N PHE A 108 1.73 -10.75 10.00
CA PHE A 108 1.37 -10.87 8.59
C PHE A 108 2.50 -10.40 7.66
N GLU A 109 3.20 -9.32 7.99
CA GLU A 109 4.41 -8.90 7.29
C GLU A 109 5.48 -10.00 7.34
N GLY A 110 5.68 -10.64 8.50
CA GLY A 110 6.57 -11.79 8.66
C GLY A 110 6.17 -12.96 7.76
N PHE A 111 4.87 -13.27 7.67
CA PHE A 111 4.37 -14.31 6.77
C PHE A 111 4.66 -13.99 5.30
N PHE A 112 4.34 -12.79 4.83
CA PHE A 112 4.55 -12.42 3.42
C PHE A 112 6.03 -12.31 3.05
N SER A 113 6.88 -11.88 3.99
CA SER A 113 8.34 -11.80 3.81
C SER A 113 9.06 -13.13 4.05
N GLN A 114 8.35 -14.17 4.51
CA GLN A 114 8.92 -15.45 4.95
C GLN A 114 9.94 -15.29 6.10
N GLN A 115 9.81 -14.22 6.90
CA GLN A 115 10.65 -13.89 8.03
C GLN A 115 9.76 -13.64 9.25
N MET A 116 9.27 -14.74 9.85
CA MET A 116 8.42 -14.64 11.02
C MET A 116 9.15 -13.97 12.20
N PRO A 117 8.46 -13.11 12.98
CA PRO A 117 9.06 -12.46 14.13
C PRO A 117 9.45 -13.46 15.22
N ASP A 118 10.51 -13.15 15.99
CA ASP A 118 10.88 -13.95 17.16
C ASP A 118 9.86 -13.72 18.29
N VAL A 119 8.97 -14.69 18.48
CA VAL A 119 7.92 -14.70 19.48
C VAL A 119 8.46 -14.47 20.90
N ARG A 120 9.70 -14.88 21.17
CA ARG A 120 10.32 -14.73 22.51
C ARG A 120 10.72 -13.30 22.84
N SER A 121 10.96 -12.50 21.81
CA SER A 121 11.41 -11.11 21.95
C SER A 121 10.26 -10.15 22.25
N TRP A 122 9.02 -10.60 22.11
CA TRP A 122 7.87 -9.79 22.47
C TRP A 122 7.71 -9.79 23.99
N PRO A 123 7.65 -8.62 24.64
CA PRO A 123 7.07 -8.53 25.96
C PRO A 123 5.59 -8.86 25.79
N ILE A 124 5.24 -10.13 25.92
CA ILE A 124 3.87 -10.53 26.20
C ILE A 124 3.57 -9.79 27.51
N ALA A 125 2.72 -8.77 27.47
CA ALA A 125 2.13 -8.21 28.68
C ALA A 125 1.25 -9.31 29.29
N ASP A 126 1.90 -10.26 29.96
CA ASP A 126 1.45 -11.62 30.26
C ASP A 126 0.36 -11.70 31.33
N VAL A 127 -0.43 -10.64 31.54
CA VAL A 127 -1.36 -10.57 32.67
C VAL A 127 -2.74 -9.99 32.33
N ARG A 128 -2.92 -9.16 31.30
CA ARG A 128 -4.24 -8.51 31.07
C ARG A 128 -5.17 -9.22 30.10
N LEU A 129 -4.66 -9.99 29.13
CA LEU A 129 -5.49 -10.62 28.09
C LEU A 129 -6.07 -12.00 28.46
N GLY A 130 -6.09 -12.36 29.75
CA GLY A 130 -6.79 -13.54 30.25
C GLY A 130 -6.41 -14.85 29.54
N ARG A 131 -5.27 -15.46 29.89
CA ARG A 131 -4.95 -16.82 29.42
C ARG A 131 -5.93 -17.83 30.02
N PRO A 132 -6.50 -18.70 29.18
CA PRO A 132 -6.34 -20.13 29.41
C PRO A 132 -5.82 -20.86 28.15
N ALA A 133 -5.02 -21.90 28.36
CA ALA A 133 -4.62 -22.94 27.39
C ALA A 133 -3.63 -22.63 26.23
N ALA A 134 -3.43 -21.41 25.73
CA ALA A 134 -2.54 -21.18 24.57
C ALA A 134 -1.04 -21.50 24.82
N GLY A 135 -0.59 -21.53 26.08
CA GLY A 135 0.79 -21.89 26.45
C GLY A 135 1.19 -23.32 26.06
N LEU A 136 0.21 -24.21 25.80
CA LEU A 136 0.45 -25.58 25.35
C LEU A 136 0.61 -25.69 23.82
N LEU A 137 -0.01 -24.79 23.05
CA LEU A 137 0.04 -24.83 21.57
C LEU A 137 1.38 -24.33 21.01
N MET A 138 2.02 -23.36 21.66
CA MET A 138 3.33 -22.84 21.24
C MET A 138 4.53 -23.66 21.75
N SER A 139 4.37 -24.50 22.78
CA SER A 139 5.44 -25.38 23.28
C SER A 139 5.88 -26.43 22.25
N ALA A 140 5.06 -26.71 21.23
CA ALA A 140 5.37 -27.65 20.16
C ALA A 140 6.10 -27.02 18.96
N TYR A 141 6.30 -25.70 18.96
CA TYR A 141 7.03 -25.00 17.90
C TYR A 141 8.49 -24.82 18.30
N GLU A 142 9.36 -25.76 17.92
CA GLU A 142 10.81 -25.55 17.93
C GLU A 142 11.24 -24.87 16.62
N PRO A 143 11.57 -23.57 16.62
CA PRO A 143 12.08 -22.93 15.41
C PRO A 143 13.43 -23.56 15.04
N LYS A 144 13.55 -24.07 13.81
CA LYS A 144 14.87 -24.36 13.21
C LYS A 144 15.66 -23.06 13.22
N ARG A 145 16.79 -23.02 13.93
CA ARG A 145 17.72 -21.87 13.98
C ARG A 145 18.07 -21.43 12.55
N THR A 146 17.43 -20.38 12.07
CA THR A 146 17.96 -19.58 10.96
C THR A 146 18.90 -18.57 11.58
N SER A 147 20.15 -18.61 11.13
CA SER A 147 21.23 -17.78 11.64
C SER A 147 20.97 -16.30 11.36
N GLY A 148 20.91 -15.50 12.42
CA GLY A 148 21.26 -14.07 12.42
C GLY A 148 20.29 -13.14 11.71
N PHE A 149 19.34 -12.60 12.47
CA PHE A 149 18.67 -11.33 12.11
C PHE A 149 19.71 -10.20 12.16
N PRO A 150 20.04 -9.51 11.06
CA PRO A 150 20.69 -8.22 11.16
C PRO A 150 19.69 -7.25 11.81
N ARG A 151 20.15 -6.53 12.83
CA ARG A 151 19.39 -5.53 13.59
C ARG A 151 18.52 -4.68 12.66
N CYS A 152 17.21 -4.92 12.68
CA CYS A 152 16.26 -4.14 11.91
C CYS A 152 16.11 -2.76 12.57
N ALA A 153 16.51 -1.72 11.84
CA ALA A 153 16.50 -0.32 12.27
C ALA A 153 15.08 0.30 12.40
N TYR A 154 14.03 -0.50 12.26
CA TYR A 154 12.63 -0.05 12.42
C TYR A 154 12.16 -0.05 13.88
N CYS A 155 13.01 -0.44 14.84
CA CYS A 155 12.75 -0.27 16.27
C CYS A 155 13.12 1.13 16.81
N LEU A 156 13.03 2.18 15.98
CA LEU A 156 13.38 3.55 16.35
C LEU A 156 12.13 4.40 16.63
N CYS A 157 11.88 4.58 17.93
CA CYS A 157 11.45 5.82 18.57
C CYS A 157 10.03 6.35 18.30
N PHE A 158 9.06 5.85 19.07
CA PHE A 158 7.98 6.68 19.63
C PHE A 158 8.10 6.77 21.16
N ARG A 159 9.21 7.32 21.64
CA ARG A 159 9.30 7.82 23.02
C ARG A 159 8.56 9.16 23.05
N ARG A 160 7.34 9.19 23.59
CA ARG A 160 6.59 10.45 23.80
C ARG A 160 7.40 11.41 24.70
N PRO A 161 7.52 12.71 24.36
CA PRO A 161 7.71 13.74 25.37
C PRO A 161 6.38 13.99 26.13
N PRO A 162 6.41 14.56 27.34
CA PRO A 162 5.20 14.81 28.11
C PRO A 162 4.27 15.78 27.39
N LEU A 163 2.97 15.47 27.44
CA LEU A 163 1.87 16.21 26.83
C LEU A 163 1.77 17.63 27.38
N ALA A 164 2.09 18.61 26.54
CA ALA A 164 1.51 19.96 26.55
C ALA A 164 1.74 20.61 25.18
N VAL A 165 1.00 20.19 24.16
CA VAL A 165 0.97 20.88 22.86
C VAL A 165 -0.48 21.10 22.47
N SER A 166 -0.86 22.39 22.39
CA SER A 166 -2.13 22.83 21.86
C SER A 166 -2.30 22.34 20.42
N ILE A 167 -3.46 21.77 20.12
CA ILE A 167 -3.87 21.35 18.77
C ILE A 167 -4.00 22.61 17.90
N GLY A 168 -2.93 22.95 17.20
CA GLY A 168 -2.95 23.89 16.08
C GLY A 168 -3.38 23.15 14.82
N SER A 169 -4.51 23.55 14.24
CA SER A 169 -5.11 22.96 13.05
C SER A 169 -4.13 22.93 11.86
N SER A 170 -3.61 21.76 11.51
CA SER A 170 -2.82 21.55 10.31
C SER A 170 -3.73 21.37 9.07
N ALA A 171 -4.44 22.44 8.70
CA ALA A 171 -5.26 22.51 7.49
C ALA A 171 -4.57 23.01 6.19
N PRO A 172 -3.31 23.49 6.12
CA PRO A 172 -2.84 24.11 4.87
C PRO A 172 -2.34 23.12 3.82
N ARG A 173 -1.91 21.89 4.16
CA ARG A 173 -1.25 21.00 3.19
C ARG A 173 -2.18 20.38 2.14
N ALA A 174 -3.43 20.08 2.50
CA ALA A 174 -4.39 19.52 1.55
C ALA A 174 -4.86 20.53 0.50
N ARG A 175 -4.88 21.84 0.83
CA ARG A 175 -5.29 22.90 -0.09
C ARG A 175 -4.27 23.11 -1.23
N PHE A 176 -2.98 22.99 -0.96
CA PHE A 176 -1.95 23.12 -1.99
C PHE A 176 -1.97 21.97 -3.00
N LEU A 177 -2.23 20.73 -2.55
CA LEU A 177 -2.28 19.57 -3.44
C LEU A 177 -3.49 19.64 -4.39
N MET A 178 -4.66 20.03 -3.88
CA MET A 178 -5.88 20.16 -4.68
C MET A 178 -5.78 21.28 -5.72
N VAL A 179 -5.16 22.42 -5.37
CA VAL A 179 -4.94 23.52 -6.32
C VAL A 179 -3.96 23.11 -7.43
N GLY A 180 -2.92 22.33 -7.09
CA GLY A 180 -1.96 21.82 -8.08
C GLY A 180 -2.61 20.86 -9.09
N ILE A 181 -3.44 19.93 -8.63
CA ILE A 181 -4.15 18.97 -9.51
C ILE A 181 -5.17 19.70 -10.39
N GLY A 182 -5.92 20.65 -9.84
CA GLY A 182 -6.88 21.46 -10.60
C GLY A 182 -6.23 22.26 -11.73
N ALA A 183 -5.07 22.88 -11.46
CA ALA A 183 -4.31 23.62 -12.47
C ALA A 183 -3.78 22.72 -13.60
N LEU A 184 -3.29 21.52 -13.27
CA LEU A 184 -2.83 20.53 -14.26
C LEU A 184 -3.95 20.04 -15.17
N LEU A 185 -5.13 19.74 -14.62
CA LEU A 185 -6.28 19.27 -15.39
C LEU A 185 -6.83 20.37 -16.31
N LEU A 186 -6.96 21.60 -15.80
CA LEU A 186 -7.40 22.74 -16.62
C LEU A 186 -6.42 23.02 -17.76
N TRP A 187 -5.11 22.93 -17.49
CA TRP A 187 -4.10 23.09 -18.52
C TRP A 187 -4.14 21.99 -19.58
N GLY A 188 -4.28 20.73 -19.18
CA GLY A 188 -4.45 19.62 -20.11
C GLY A 188 -5.67 19.79 -21.03
N ALA A 189 -6.78 20.29 -20.49
CA ALA A 189 -7.97 20.60 -21.26
C ALA A 189 -7.76 21.75 -22.28
N LEU A 190 -7.03 22.80 -21.89
CA LEU A 190 -6.71 23.92 -22.78
C LEU A 190 -5.77 23.50 -23.92
N VAL A 191 -4.76 22.68 -23.62
CA VAL A 191 -3.86 22.12 -24.63
C VAL A 191 -4.64 21.25 -25.62
N TYR A 192 -5.52 20.38 -25.11
CA TYR A 192 -6.35 19.52 -25.96
C TYR A 192 -7.27 20.35 -26.87
N ALA A 193 -7.94 21.37 -26.32
CA ALA A 193 -8.82 22.24 -27.10
C ALA A 193 -8.05 23.01 -28.19
N TYR A 194 -6.84 23.50 -27.88
CA TYR A 194 -5.98 24.18 -28.85
C TYR A 194 -5.54 23.26 -29.97
N VAL A 195 -5.09 22.03 -29.65
CA VAL A 195 -4.68 21.04 -30.66
C VAL A 195 -5.87 20.64 -31.54
N ALA A 196 -7.04 20.39 -30.94
CA ALA A 196 -8.25 20.07 -31.69
C ALA A 196 -8.67 21.22 -32.62
N PHE A 197 -8.60 22.47 -32.17
CA PHE A 197 -8.87 23.65 -32.98
C PHE A 197 -7.86 23.81 -34.13
N ALA A 198 -6.57 23.65 -33.84
CA ALA A 198 -5.51 23.74 -34.84
C ALA A 198 -5.66 22.66 -35.93
N LEU A 199 -6.04 21.43 -35.55
CA LEU A 199 -6.30 20.34 -36.48
C LEU A 199 -7.55 20.58 -37.35
N ASN A 200 -8.54 21.31 -36.83
CA ASN A 200 -9.80 21.56 -37.54
C ASN A 200 -9.72 22.77 -38.49
N VAL A 201 -8.95 23.80 -38.11
CA VAL A 201 -8.86 25.06 -38.87
C VAL A 201 -7.69 25.07 -39.84
N ALA A 202 -6.59 24.40 -39.50
CA ALA A 202 -5.39 24.45 -40.31
C ALA A 202 -5.22 23.11 -41.03
N GLY A 203 -5.40 23.11 -42.36
CA GLY A 203 -5.03 21.97 -43.18
C GLY A 203 -3.58 21.50 -42.90
N ARG A 204 -3.26 20.26 -43.31
CA ARG A 204 -2.06 19.48 -42.93
C ARG A 204 -0.72 20.24 -42.87
N ALA A 205 -0.55 21.35 -43.59
CA ALA A 205 0.66 22.15 -43.62
C ALA A 205 1.03 22.84 -42.27
N ASN A 206 0.08 23.06 -41.36
CA ASN A 206 0.33 23.82 -40.11
C ASN A 206 0.54 22.96 -38.86
N ILE A 207 0.48 21.63 -38.98
CA ILE A 207 0.64 20.71 -37.84
C ILE A 207 2.07 20.80 -37.26
N PHE A 208 3.08 21.04 -38.11
CA PHE A 208 4.47 21.16 -37.67
C PHE A 208 4.71 22.42 -36.83
N ILE A 209 4.13 23.56 -37.21
CA ILE A 209 4.25 24.82 -36.47
C ILE A 209 3.53 24.71 -35.12
N ALA A 210 2.31 24.14 -35.10
CA ALA A 210 1.56 23.91 -33.87
C ALA A 210 2.32 22.96 -32.91
N SER A 211 2.95 21.89 -33.42
CA SER A 211 3.73 20.96 -32.62
C SER A 211 5.01 21.61 -32.06
N ALA A 212 5.69 22.43 -32.85
CA ALA A 212 6.89 23.15 -32.41
C ALA A 212 6.56 24.18 -31.32
N LEU A 213 5.46 24.91 -31.46
CA LEU A 213 4.99 25.86 -30.44
C LEU A 213 4.58 25.16 -29.15
N LEU A 214 3.88 24.02 -29.24
CA LEU A 214 3.52 23.22 -28.07
C LEU A 214 4.76 22.72 -27.32
N LEU A 215 5.77 22.23 -28.05
CA LEU A 215 7.03 21.79 -27.48
C LEU A 215 7.76 22.94 -26.76
N ALA A 216 7.82 24.12 -27.38
CA ALA A 216 8.45 25.30 -26.79
C ALA A 216 7.78 25.73 -25.48
N VAL A 217 6.44 25.68 -25.42
CA VAL A 217 5.67 25.97 -24.20
C VAL A 217 5.96 24.92 -23.11
N CYS A 218 5.96 23.63 -23.44
CA CYS A 218 6.28 22.57 -22.50
C CYS A 218 7.70 22.72 -21.90
N VAL A 219 8.69 23.06 -22.74
CA VAL A 219 10.08 23.28 -22.30
C VAL A 219 10.17 24.52 -21.40
N GLY A 220 9.49 25.61 -21.75
CA GLY A 220 9.47 26.83 -20.93
C GLY A 220 8.90 26.58 -19.52
N PHE A 221 7.83 25.79 -19.41
CA PHE A 221 7.24 25.43 -18.11
C PHE A 221 8.13 24.50 -17.28
N LEU A 222 8.77 23.51 -17.91
CA LEU A 222 9.76 22.65 -17.23
C LEU A 222 10.91 23.48 -16.66
N TRP A 223 11.38 24.48 -17.41
CA TRP A 223 12.47 25.34 -16.98
C TRP A 223 12.04 26.32 -15.86
N ALA A 224 10.84 26.90 -15.96
CA ALA A 224 10.29 27.80 -14.95
C ALA A 224 9.86 27.09 -13.65
N GLY A 225 9.50 25.80 -13.72
CA GLY A 225 9.13 24.99 -12.55
C GLY A 225 10.33 24.47 -11.75
N LEU A 226 11.52 24.37 -12.35
CA LEU A 226 12.73 23.88 -11.69
C LEU A 226 13.12 24.63 -10.39
N PRO A 227 13.11 25.97 -10.32
CA PRO A 227 13.50 26.68 -9.10
C PRO A 227 12.52 26.50 -7.93
N LEU A 228 11.25 26.16 -8.18
CA LEU A 228 10.26 25.93 -7.12
C LEU A 228 10.50 24.63 -6.34
N PHE A 229 11.31 23.71 -6.86
CA PHE A 229 11.66 22.45 -6.18
C PHE A 229 13.06 22.46 -5.54
N GLY A 230 13.81 23.56 -5.70
CA GLY A 230 15.22 23.67 -5.29
C GLY A 230 15.46 23.78 -3.78
N GLU A 231 14.46 24.21 -3.00
CA GLU A 231 14.66 24.53 -1.58
C GLU A 231 14.26 23.41 -0.60
N GLN A 232 13.64 22.32 -1.07
CA GLN A 232 13.30 21.17 -0.21
C GLN A 232 14.29 20.02 -0.40
N ALA A 233 15.47 20.20 0.20
CA ALA A 233 16.57 19.24 0.22
C ALA A 233 16.22 18.01 1.08
N GLY A 234 15.51 17.04 0.52
CA GLY A 234 15.34 15.72 1.16
C GLY A 234 14.49 14.76 0.34
N ALA A 235 13.29 15.19 -0.09
CA ALA A 235 12.35 14.35 -0.81
C ALA A 235 12.34 14.54 -2.34
N SER A 236 12.97 15.62 -2.85
CA SER A 236 12.86 16.04 -4.26
C SER A 236 13.68 15.20 -5.26
N ARG A 237 14.71 14.46 -4.81
CA ARG A 237 15.57 13.66 -5.72
C ARG A 237 14.86 12.45 -6.33
N VAL A 238 13.88 11.87 -5.62
CA VAL A 238 13.16 10.68 -6.09
C VAL A 238 12.03 11.07 -7.04
N ILE A 239 11.26 12.11 -6.69
CA ILE A 239 10.14 12.60 -7.51
C ILE A 239 10.64 13.19 -8.83
N GLY A 240 11.77 13.93 -8.82
CA GLY A 240 12.39 14.44 -10.04
C GLY A 240 12.80 13.32 -11.00
N ARG A 241 13.34 12.19 -10.50
CA ARG A 241 13.72 11.06 -11.35
C ARG A 241 12.52 10.28 -11.90
N ILE A 242 11.45 10.14 -11.11
CA ILE A 242 10.25 9.40 -11.53
C ILE A 242 9.43 10.16 -12.57
N LEU A 243 9.38 11.49 -12.52
CA LEU A 243 8.59 12.29 -13.47
C LEU A 243 9.38 12.75 -14.70
N ILE A 244 10.67 13.08 -14.56
CA ILE A 244 11.46 13.63 -15.68
C ILE A 244 11.84 12.53 -16.68
N ALA A 245 12.12 11.31 -16.21
CA ALA A 245 12.50 10.19 -17.09
C ALA A 245 11.39 9.82 -18.12
N PRO A 246 10.12 9.59 -17.74
CA PRO A 246 9.06 9.26 -18.70
C PRO A 246 8.77 10.40 -19.67
N LEU A 247 8.84 11.66 -19.21
CA LEU A 247 8.67 12.85 -20.06
C LEU A 247 9.78 12.99 -21.10
N ALA A 248 11.03 12.75 -20.72
CA ALA A 248 12.16 12.78 -21.66
C ALA A 248 12.04 11.67 -22.72
N SER A 249 11.63 10.45 -22.33
CA SER A 249 11.37 9.37 -23.29
C SER A 249 10.19 9.65 -24.21
N ALA A 250 9.11 10.28 -23.72
CA ALA A 250 7.97 10.65 -24.56
C ALA A 250 8.35 11.71 -25.61
N VAL A 251 9.17 12.71 -25.23
CA VAL A 251 9.71 13.72 -26.15
C VAL A 251 10.64 13.08 -27.17
N TRP A 252 11.47 12.11 -26.77
CA TRP A 252 12.37 11.39 -27.68
C TRP A 252 11.60 10.55 -28.71
N VAL A 253 10.57 9.83 -28.29
CA VAL A 253 9.70 9.04 -29.20
C VAL A 253 8.96 9.95 -30.18
N LEU A 254 8.49 11.12 -29.72
CA LEU A 254 7.84 12.11 -30.58
C LEU A 254 8.82 12.71 -31.61
N MET A 255 10.07 12.97 -31.21
CA MET A 255 11.12 13.43 -32.13
C MET A 255 11.46 12.38 -33.18
N LEU A 256 11.57 11.11 -32.80
CA LEU A 256 11.84 10.01 -33.74
C LEU A 256 10.70 9.80 -34.74
N THR A 257 9.44 9.93 -34.30
CA THR A 257 8.29 9.80 -35.22
C THR A 257 8.16 11.00 -36.15
N LEU A 258 8.56 12.21 -35.72
CA LEU A 258 8.52 13.40 -36.57
C LEU A 258 9.70 13.47 -37.55
N VAL A 259 10.89 12.99 -37.17
CA VAL A 259 12.08 12.99 -38.04
C VAL A 259 12.13 11.74 -38.94
N GLY A 260 11.48 10.64 -38.54
CA GLY A 260 11.50 9.36 -39.24
C GLY A 260 10.44 9.16 -40.33
N ILE A 261 9.55 10.13 -40.62
CA ILE A 261 8.65 10.04 -41.78
C ILE A 261 9.47 10.29 -43.05
N PRO A 262 9.71 9.26 -43.90
CA PRO A 262 10.54 9.44 -45.08
C PRO A 262 9.81 10.33 -46.09
N PHE A 263 10.60 11.20 -46.71
CA PHE A 263 10.31 12.14 -47.78
C PHE A 263 9.90 11.43 -49.11
N HIS A 264 9.06 10.40 -49.07
CA HIS A 264 8.71 9.58 -50.24
C HIS A 264 7.46 10.03 -51.01
N LEU A 265 6.84 11.17 -50.66
CA LEU A 265 5.64 11.68 -51.34
C LEU A 265 5.85 12.96 -52.16
N ALA A 266 7.08 13.28 -52.56
CA ALA A 266 7.39 14.51 -53.30
C ALA A 266 8.13 14.31 -54.65
N ILE A 267 8.02 13.15 -55.30
CA ILE A 267 8.42 12.99 -56.71
C ILE A 267 7.35 12.15 -57.43
N GLY A 268 6.37 12.85 -57.99
CA GLY A 268 5.32 12.30 -58.83
C GLY A 268 4.76 13.40 -59.72
N GLY A 269 5.65 14.04 -60.50
CA GLY A 269 5.30 15.02 -61.50
C GLY A 269 4.70 14.36 -62.74
N THR A 270 3.52 14.86 -63.13
CA THR A 270 3.07 15.13 -64.50
C THR A 270 3.60 14.22 -65.62
N LEU A 271 2.73 13.33 -66.11
CA LEU A 271 2.51 13.09 -67.53
C LEU A 271 1.10 13.57 -67.89
#